data_AF-A0A2G8SA20-F1
#
_entry.id   AF-A0A2G8SA20-F1
#
_cell.length_a   1.000
_cell.length_b   1.000
_cell.length_c   1.000
_cell.angle_alpha   90.00
_cell.angle_beta   90.00
_cell.angle_gamma   90.00
#
_symmetry.space_group_name_H-M   'P 1'
#
loop_
_entity.id
_entity.type
_entity.pdbx_description
1 polymer ?
#
loop_
_entity_poly.entity_id
_entity_poly.type
_entity_poly.pdbx_seq_one_letter_code
_entity_poly.pdbx_strand_id
1 'polypeptide(L)'
;MSESFTERYSFEDSQAVNFPADGVCDWCRSEKPKEGGEKLKKCSGCSAVLYCSRKCQAEAWPKHKSMCRSHSKKSTAHLGYSSAAALSNALRRWASIHMWTLQRVVEVLAHKMDGGVDDHLANQHGVEFVLAPGTPDPADPGNPAKAFLLESGGIHQQKFACTGDMPDHQGSFTSQLYMIHHTGNVDQPGDLWNEREFLDVQWPRVEAICKDYTERMRPKLREAEQQAFAGFIPAAFHFQTTGIVSFTQYPLYRLRGYGSDPSCNPVRTEEQHNLKLFDEMLHLYVGILNMGMAGQEELEVLEMGRRPWLGLGGGRSSTPAPAPWGTVPEMIRQYHKLLAQRKFLVDGFYDPPE
;
A
#
# COMPACT_ATOMS: atom_id res chain seq x y z
N MET A 1 35.98 -5.23 -18.95
CA MET A 1 35.33 -5.18 -17.63
C MET A 1 34.56 -3.87 -17.60
N SER A 2 33.24 -3.92 -17.75
CA SER A 2 32.37 -2.74 -17.76
C SER A 2 31.91 -2.46 -16.33
N GLU A 3 32.44 -1.41 -15.73
CA GLU A 3 31.99 -0.92 -14.42
C GLU A 3 30.57 -0.34 -14.57
N SER A 4 29.62 -0.95 -13.87
CA SER A 4 28.23 -0.47 -13.80
C SER A 4 28.17 0.73 -12.87
N PHE A 5 28.13 1.91 -13.46
CA PHE A 5 28.01 3.20 -12.80
C PHE A 5 26.67 3.29 -12.04
N THR A 6 26.69 3.05 -10.73
CA THR A 6 25.55 3.28 -9.83
C THR A 6 25.73 4.64 -9.17
N GLU A 7 25.35 5.68 -9.91
CA GLU A 7 25.28 7.07 -9.43
C GLU A 7 24.25 7.13 -8.28
N ARG A 8 24.70 7.53 -7.07
CA ARG A 8 23.87 7.67 -5.85
C ARG A 8 23.72 9.15 -5.48
N TYR A 9 22.64 9.49 -4.79
CA TYR A 9 22.04 10.83 -4.76
C TYR A 9 21.94 11.49 -3.37
N SER A 10 21.74 12.82 -3.33
CA SER A 10 21.47 13.68 -2.15
C SER A 10 20.06 14.32 -2.09
N PHE A 11 19.42 14.26 -0.91
CA PHE A 11 17.99 14.42 -0.59
C PHE A 11 17.39 15.85 -0.55
N GLU A 12 18.21 16.91 -0.60
CA GLU A 12 17.81 18.30 -0.26
C GLU A 12 16.78 18.95 -1.22
N ASP A 13 16.52 18.35 -2.39
CA ASP A 13 15.57 18.86 -3.40
C ASP A 13 14.17 18.23 -3.34
N SER A 14 13.87 17.44 -2.31
CA SER A 14 12.65 16.63 -2.21
C SER A 14 11.37 17.48 -2.04
N GLN A 15 10.33 17.19 -2.83
CA GLN A 15 9.04 17.90 -2.77
C GLN A 15 7.87 16.94 -2.59
N ALA A 16 6.97 17.27 -1.65
CA ALA A 16 5.76 16.50 -1.38
C ALA A 16 4.73 16.59 -2.52
N VAL A 17 4.18 15.44 -2.92
CA VAL A 17 3.31 15.35 -4.10
C VAL A 17 1.98 14.66 -3.73
N ASN A 18 0.95 15.45 -3.48
CA ASN A 18 -0.40 14.90 -3.26
C ASN A 18 -1.06 14.54 -4.60
N PHE A 19 -1.65 13.34 -4.67
CA PHE A 19 -2.60 13.01 -5.73
C PHE A 19 -4.01 12.95 -5.13
N PRO A 20 -4.99 13.66 -5.71
CA PRO A 20 -6.36 13.60 -5.22
C PRO A 20 -6.92 12.18 -5.42
N ALA A 21 -7.89 11.82 -4.57
CA ALA A 21 -8.71 10.64 -4.78
C ALA A 21 -9.28 10.63 -6.20
N ASP A 22 -9.42 9.43 -6.78
CA ASP A 22 -10.02 9.31 -8.11
C ASP A 22 -11.42 9.93 -8.09
N GLY A 23 -11.68 10.78 -9.08
CA GLY A 23 -12.97 11.46 -9.20
C GLY A 23 -13.16 12.68 -8.29
N VAL A 24 -12.13 13.25 -7.64
CA VAL A 24 -12.27 14.51 -6.89
C VAL A 24 -11.36 15.63 -7.39
N CYS A 25 -11.84 16.87 -7.28
CA CYS A 25 -11.02 18.04 -7.59
C CYS A 25 -9.87 18.21 -6.57
N ASP A 26 -8.64 18.41 -7.05
CA ASP A 26 -7.47 18.55 -6.18
C ASP A 26 -7.48 19.81 -5.30
N TRP A 27 -8.14 20.87 -5.76
CA TRP A 27 -8.24 22.12 -4.99
C TRP A 27 -9.45 22.13 -4.05
N CYS A 28 -10.68 22.01 -4.60
CA CYS A 28 -11.90 22.21 -3.83
C CYS A 28 -12.55 20.92 -3.31
N ARG A 29 -11.93 19.76 -3.58
CA ARG A 29 -12.38 18.42 -3.13
C ARG A 29 -13.79 18.02 -3.56
N SER A 30 -14.39 18.71 -4.54
CA SER A 30 -15.71 18.34 -5.06
C SER A 30 -15.62 17.08 -5.94
N GLU A 31 -16.47 16.09 -5.65
CA GLU A 31 -16.59 14.82 -6.39
C GLU A 31 -17.37 14.97 -7.70
N LYS A 32 -18.33 15.90 -7.73
CA LYS A 32 -19.16 16.18 -8.90
C LYS A 32 -18.93 17.61 -9.39
N PRO A 33 -19.02 17.84 -10.70
CA PRO A 33 -19.24 19.18 -11.20
C PRO A 33 -20.51 19.73 -10.54
N LYS A 34 -20.50 20.98 -10.06
CA LYS A 34 -21.73 21.63 -9.56
C LYS A 34 -22.81 21.52 -10.66
N GLU A 35 -24.04 21.18 -10.29
CA GLU A 35 -25.17 20.82 -11.17
C GLU A 35 -25.10 21.47 -12.57
N GLY A 36 -24.96 20.62 -13.61
CA GLY A 36 -24.77 21.05 -15.01
C GLY A 36 -23.32 21.23 -15.48
N GLY A 37 -22.33 21.03 -14.61
CA GLY A 37 -20.91 21.23 -14.91
C GLY A 37 -20.25 20.10 -15.71
N GLU A 38 -19.23 20.47 -16.50
CA GLU A 38 -18.37 19.56 -17.26
C GLU A 38 -17.63 18.57 -16.34
N LYS A 39 -17.39 17.34 -16.83
CA LYS A 39 -16.57 16.31 -16.15
C LYS A 39 -15.24 16.90 -15.65
N LEU A 40 -14.75 16.39 -14.51
CA LEU A 40 -13.44 16.78 -13.97
C LEU A 40 -12.35 16.65 -15.04
N LYS A 41 -11.55 17.69 -15.22
CA LYS A 41 -10.50 17.77 -16.23
C LYS A 41 -9.16 17.36 -15.64
N LYS A 42 -8.45 16.46 -16.32
CA LYS A 42 -7.08 16.08 -15.97
C LYS A 42 -6.12 17.25 -16.23
N CYS A 43 -5.13 17.41 -15.37
CA CYS A 43 -4.01 18.32 -15.66
C CYS A 43 -3.34 17.91 -16.98
N SER A 44 -3.23 18.83 -17.95
CA SER A 44 -2.62 18.53 -19.25
C SER A 44 -1.12 18.23 -19.19
N GLY A 45 -0.44 18.59 -18.10
CA GLY A 45 0.99 18.32 -17.91
C GLY A 45 1.26 16.90 -17.42
N CYS A 46 0.70 16.53 -16.26
CA CYS A 46 0.99 15.26 -15.62
C CYS A 46 -0.13 14.21 -15.74
N SER A 47 -1.34 14.62 -16.14
CA SER A 47 -2.57 13.80 -16.14
C SER A 47 -2.94 13.11 -14.82
N ALA A 48 -2.23 13.42 -13.73
CA ALA A 48 -2.33 12.70 -12.46
C ALA A 48 -3.33 13.30 -11.47
N VAL A 49 -3.67 14.59 -11.64
CA VAL A 49 -4.63 15.30 -10.79
C VAL A 49 -5.82 15.79 -11.62
N LEU A 50 -6.98 15.89 -10.96
CA LEU A 50 -8.24 16.30 -11.55
C LEU A 50 -8.67 17.68 -11.03
N TYR A 51 -9.27 18.50 -11.89
CA TYR A 51 -9.80 19.81 -11.52
C TYR A 51 -11.21 20.00 -12.08
N CYS A 52 -12.12 20.56 -11.29
CA CYS A 52 -13.46 20.89 -11.76
C CYS A 52 -13.49 22.14 -12.67
N SER A 53 -12.44 22.96 -12.62
CA SER A 53 -12.34 24.19 -13.40
C SER A 53 -10.89 24.63 -13.56
N ARG A 54 -10.63 25.48 -14.57
CA ARG A 54 -9.34 26.16 -14.74
C ARG A 54 -8.98 27.05 -13.55
N LYS A 55 -9.98 27.59 -12.85
CA LYS A 55 -9.79 28.34 -11.59
C LYS A 55 -9.17 27.44 -10.52
N CYS A 56 -9.76 26.27 -10.27
CA CYS A 56 -9.21 25.30 -9.30
C CYS A 56 -7.80 24.83 -9.67
N GLN A 57 -7.51 24.64 -10.96
CA GLN A 57 -6.15 24.33 -11.42
C GLN A 57 -5.16 25.47 -11.11
N ALA A 58 -5.54 26.72 -11.34
CA ALA A 58 -4.68 27.88 -11.08
C ALA A 58 -4.41 28.07 -9.58
N GLU A 59 -5.42 27.86 -8.74
CA GLU A 59 -5.32 27.97 -7.27
C GLU A 59 -4.46 26.86 -6.67
N ALA A 60 -4.56 25.63 -7.19
CA ALA A 60 -3.70 24.52 -6.78
C ALA A 60 -2.27 24.65 -7.33
N TRP A 61 -2.05 25.45 -8.37
CA TRP A 61 -0.78 25.51 -9.11
C TRP A 61 0.46 25.79 -8.24
N PRO A 62 0.45 26.68 -7.24
CA PRO A 62 1.64 26.91 -6.40
C PRO A 62 2.14 25.62 -5.72
N LYS A 63 1.22 24.75 -5.29
CA LYS A 63 1.54 23.44 -4.70
C LYS A 63 1.77 22.37 -5.77
N HIS A 64 1.03 22.42 -6.87
CA HIS A 64 1.06 21.40 -7.92
C HIS A 64 2.22 21.56 -8.91
N LYS A 65 2.72 22.77 -9.16
CA LYS A 65 3.74 23.08 -10.20
C LYS A 65 4.98 22.23 -10.05
N SER A 66 5.38 22.04 -8.80
CA SER A 66 6.56 21.35 -8.34
C SER A 66 6.53 19.87 -8.78
N MET A 67 5.42 19.19 -8.48
CA MET A 67 5.04 17.87 -9.02
C MET A 67 4.90 17.87 -10.54
N CYS A 68 4.15 18.82 -11.10
CA CYS A 68 3.73 18.79 -12.49
C CYS A 68 4.90 18.92 -13.46
N ARG A 69 5.93 19.68 -13.07
CA ARG A 69 7.14 19.96 -13.85
C ARG A 69 8.32 19.08 -13.46
N SER A 70 8.11 18.05 -12.64
CA SER A 70 9.13 17.05 -12.35
C SER A 70 9.51 16.29 -13.63
N HIS A 71 10.37 16.93 -14.44
CA HIS A 71 10.95 16.48 -15.68
C HIS A 71 12.19 15.60 -15.43
N SER A 72 12.28 14.96 -14.26
CA SER A 72 13.31 13.95 -14.02
C SER A 72 12.98 12.71 -14.87
N LYS A 73 13.24 12.83 -16.17
CA LYS A 73 13.29 11.71 -17.11
C LYS A 73 14.38 10.73 -16.68
N LYS A 74 15.36 11.16 -15.88
CA LYS A 74 16.51 10.35 -15.49
C LYS A 74 16.19 9.32 -14.42
N SER A 75 15.37 9.65 -13.40
CA SER A 75 15.14 8.70 -12.29
C SER A 75 14.02 7.69 -12.54
N THR A 76 13.11 7.89 -13.49
CA THR A 76 12.02 6.92 -13.75
C THR A 76 12.18 6.15 -15.06
N ALA A 77 13.06 6.61 -15.97
CA ALA A 77 13.27 5.92 -17.24
C ALA A 77 13.84 4.51 -17.06
N HIS A 78 14.66 4.27 -16.03
CA HIS A 78 15.17 2.94 -15.73
C HIS A 78 14.07 1.97 -15.25
N LEU A 79 12.94 2.49 -14.77
CA LEU A 79 11.73 1.72 -14.47
C LEU A 79 10.79 1.59 -15.67
N GLY A 80 11.14 2.15 -16.83
CA GLY A 80 10.27 2.18 -18.02
C GLY A 80 9.21 3.28 -18.01
N TYR A 81 9.26 4.24 -17.07
CA TYR A 81 8.28 5.32 -16.96
C TYR A 81 8.84 6.68 -17.40
N SER A 82 8.04 7.42 -18.16
CA SER A 82 8.44 8.70 -18.76
C SER A 82 8.57 9.86 -17.77
N SER A 83 8.01 9.73 -16.55
CA SER A 83 8.04 10.74 -15.48
C SER A 83 7.62 10.11 -14.14
N ALA A 84 7.84 10.83 -13.03
CA ALA A 84 7.24 10.53 -11.73
C ALA A 84 5.75 10.27 -11.83
N ALA A 85 5.03 11.20 -12.45
CA ALA A 85 3.58 11.13 -12.52
C ALA A 85 3.12 9.86 -13.25
N ALA A 86 3.85 9.44 -14.30
CA ALA A 86 3.58 8.18 -14.97
C ALA A 86 3.78 6.97 -14.04
N LEU A 87 4.87 6.95 -13.27
CA LEU A 87 5.14 5.92 -12.27
C LEU A 87 4.08 5.91 -11.16
N SER A 88 3.74 7.06 -10.56
CA SER A 88 2.72 7.16 -9.52
C SER A 88 1.36 6.69 -10.02
N ASN A 89 0.98 7.06 -11.25
CA ASN A 89 -0.27 6.61 -11.86
C ASN A 89 -0.27 5.09 -12.08
N ALA A 90 0.86 4.52 -12.51
CA ALA A 90 1.02 3.09 -12.67
C ALA A 90 0.92 2.37 -11.32
N LEU A 91 1.60 2.87 -10.27
CA LEU A 91 1.53 2.32 -8.92
C LEU A 91 0.12 2.39 -8.37
N ARG A 92 -0.55 3.55 -8.47
CA ARG A 92 -1.93 3.67 -8.00
C ARG A 92 -2.85 2.67 -8.71
N ARG A 93 -2.70 2.52 -10.03
CA ARG A 93 -3.48 1.55 -10.81
C ARG A 93 -3.20 0.12 -10.36
N TRP A 94 -1.92 -0.25 -10.25
CA TRP A 94 -1.51 -1.57 -9.76
C TRP A 94 -2.04 -1.84 -8.36
N ALA A 95 -1.84 -0.93 -7.40
CA ALA A 95 -2.32 -1.06 -6.03
C ALA A 95 -3.85 -1.12 -5.96
N SER A 96 -4.57 -0.41 -6.83
CA SER A 96 -6.04 -0.47 -6.89
C SER A 96 -6.55 -1.82 -7.38
N ILE A 97 -5.87 -2.41 -8.37
CA ILE A 97 -6.18 -3.74 -8.90
C ILE A 97 -5.94 -4.79 -7.81
N HIS A 98 -4.86 -4.62 -7.06
CA HIS A 98 -4.41 -5.53 -6.02
C HIS A 98 -4.92 -5.17 -4.62
N MET A 99 -5.85 -4.23 -4.49
CA MET A 99 -6.24 -3.64 -3.21
C MET A 99 -6.67 -4.72 -2.20
N TRP A 100 -7.48 -5.68 -2.66
CA TRP A 100 -7.94 -6.78 -1.82
C TRP A 100 -6.77 -7.66 -1.35
N THR A 101 -5.92 -8.12 -2.27
CA THR A 101 -4.77 -8.98 -1.95
C THR A 101 -3.75 -8.27 -1.06
N LEU A 102 -3.45 -6.99 -1.32
CA LEU A 102 -2.60 -6.17 -0.47
C LEU A 102 -3.17 -6.04 0.95
N GLN A 103 -4.48 -5.79 1.08
CA GLN A 103 -5.13 -5.78 2.39
C GLN A 103 -4.98 -7.13 3.10
N ARG A 104 -5.15 -8.26 2.39
CA ARG A 104 -4.95 -9.59 2.98
C ARG A 104 -3.52 -9.79 3.48
N VAL A 105 -2.51 -9.35 2.71
CA VAL A 105 -1.10 -9.38 3.14
C VAL A 105 -0.90 -8.58 4.42
N VAL A 106 -1.44 -7.36 4.49
CA VAL A 106 -1.35 -6.52 5.69
C VAL A 106 -1.99 -7.20 6.91
N GLU A 107 -3.19 -7.75 6.76
CA GLU A 107 -3.87 -8.46 7.85
C GLU A 107 -3.06 -9.68 8.33
N VAL A 108 -2.56 -10.50 7.40
CA VAL A 108 -1.73 -11.67 7.73
C VAL A 108 -0.46 -11.26 8.47
N LEU A 109 0.24 -10.21 8.00
CA LEU A 109 1.43 -9.70 8.67
C LEU A 109 1.11 -9.23 10.10
N ALA A 110 0.01 -8.48 10.28
CA ALA A 110 -0.38 -7.92 11.57
C ALA A 110 -0.87 -8.98 12.58
N HIS A 111 -1.34 -10.14 12.10
CA HIS A 111 -1.71 -11.27 12.95
C HIS A 111 -0.55 -12.21 13.25
N LYS A 112 0.43 -12.29 12.35
CA LYS A 112 1.59 -13.16 12.49
C LYS A 112 2.60 -12.65 13.50
N MET A 113 2.75 -11.33 13.63
CA MET A 113 3.75 -10.73 14.50
C MET A 113 3.29 -10.65 15.96
N ASP A 114 4.27 -10.73 16.87
CA ASP A 114 4.04 -10.70 18.32
C ASP A 114 3.23 -9.46 18.73
N GLY A 115 2.32 -9.64 19.70
CA GLY A 115 1.42 -8.58 20.18
C GLY A 115 0.17 -8.37 19.32
N GLY A 116 0.16 -8.87 18.09
CA GLY A 116 -1.01 -8.82 17.21
C GLY A 116 -1.45 -7.39 16.85
N VAL A 117 -2.65 -7.28 16.31
CA VAL A 117 -3.16 -6.04 15.69
C VAL A 117 -3.21 -4.86 16.66
N ASP A 118 -3.61 -5.09 17.91
CA ASP A 118 -3.73 -4.00 18.90
C ASP A 118 -2.35 -3.44 19.30
N ASP A 119 -1.34 -4.30 19.43
CA ASP A 119 0.03 -3.87 19.69
C ASP A 119 0.58 -3.03 18.53
N HIS A 120 0.36 -3.46 17.29
CA HIS A 120 0.78 -2.70 16.11
C HIS A 120 0.20 -1.29 16.07
N LEU A 121 -1.08 -1.14 16.39
CA LEU A 121 -1.73 0.18 16.42
C LEU A 121 -1.29 1.02 17.62
N ALA A 122 -1.08 0.41 18.79
CA ALA A 122 -0.64 1.11 20.00
C ALA A 122 0.81 1.59 19.90
N ASN A 123 1.67 0.81 19.25
CA ASN A 123 3.11 1.08 19.10
C ASN A 123 3.48 1.74 17.77
N GLN A 124 2.49 2.27 17.04
CA GLN A 124 2.70 3.05 15.81
C GLN A 124 3.47 2.27 14.73
N HIS A 125 3.23 0.95 14.67
CA HIS A 125 3.81 0.10 13.63
C HIS A 125 3.18 0.43 12.28
N GLY A 126 3.90 0.13 11.21
CA GLY A 126 3.32 0.15 9.87
C GLY A 126 3.99 -0.79 8.91
N VAL A 127 3.38 -0.94 7.75
CA VAL A 127 3.76 -1.93 6.75
C VAL A 127 4.70 -1.31 5.74
N GLU A 128 5.78 -2.00 5.40
CA GLU A 128 6.61 -1.65 4.25
C GLU A 128 6.44 -2.73 3.16
N PHE A 129 6.27 -2.31 1.93
CA PHE A 129 6.25 -3.13 0.72
C PHE A 129 7.39 -2.67 -0.19
N VAL A 130 8.33 -3.54 -0.50
CA VAL A 130 9.42 -3.25 -1.43
C VAL A 130 9.04 -3.75 -2.81
N LEU A 131 8.98 -2.83 -3.78
CA LEU A 131 8.55 -3.08 -5.15
C LEU A 131 9.73 -2.98 -6.13
N ALA A 132 9.76 -3.92 -7.06
CA ALA A 132 10.58 -3.87 -8.27
C ALA A 132 9.70 -3.62 -9.51
N PRO A 133 10.25 -3.04 -10.59
CA PRO A 133 9.54 -3.02 -11.86
C PRO A 133 9.24 -4.43 -12.33
N GLY A 134 8.00 -4.64 -12.79
CA GLY A 134 7.61 -5.91 -13.37
C GLY A 134 8.28 -6.17 -14.71
N THR A 135 8.42 -7.45 -15.07
CA THR A 135 8.85 -7.83 -16.41
C THR A 135 7.68 -7.67 -17.37
N PRO A 136 7.82 -6.90 -18.47
CA PRO A 136 6.77 -6.83 -19.48
C PRO A 136 6.45 -8.22 -19.99
N ASP A 137 5.18 -8.63 -19.88
CA ASP A 137 4.72 -9.87 -20.49
C ASP A 137 4.63 -9.67 -22.00
N PRO A 138 5.39 -10.38 -22.84
CA PRO A 138 5.30 -10.22 -24.29
C PRO A 138 3.90 -10.52 -24.85
N ALA A 139 3.13 -11.37 -24.16
CA ALA A 139 1.77 -11.73 -24.55
C ALA A 139 0.74 -10.66 -24.12
N ASP A 140 1.05 -9.88 -23.08
CA ASP A 140 0.18 -8.84 -22.53
C ASP A 140 1.00 -7.65 -21.99
N PRO A 141 1.67 -6.88 -22.87
CA PRO A 141 2.58 -5.81 -22.45
C PRO A 141 1.86 -4.61 -21.82
N GLY A 142 0.52 -4.60 -21.87
CA GLY A 142 -0.32 -3.57 -21.34
C GLY A 142 -0.92 -3.89 -19.97
N ASN A 143 -0.65 -5.07 -19.39
CA ASN A 143 -1.31 -5.49 -18.16
C ASN A 143 -0.87 -4.66 -16.94
N PRO A 144 -1.73 -3.76 -16.41
CA PRO A 144 -1.38 -2.95 -15.26
C PRO A 144 -1.18 -3.77 -13.97
N ALA A 145 -1.71 -5.00 -13.89
CA ALA A 145 -1.55 -5.87 -12.74
C ALA A 145 -0.13 -6.46 -12.63
N LYS A 146 0.62 -6.50 -13.74
CA LYS A 146 2.02 -6.97 -13.81
C LYS A 146 3.03 -5.82 -13.81
N ALA A 147 2.58 -4.59 -13.56
CA ALA A 147 3.45 -3.40 -13.60
C ALA A 147 4.59 -3.44 -12.57
N PHE A 148 4.38 -4.12 -11.43
CA PHE A 148 5.35 -4.24 -10.35
C PHE A 148 5.37 -5.67 -9.79
N LEU A 149 6.53 -6.04 -9.25
CA LEU A 149 6.73 -7.23 -8.44
C LEU A 149 6.91 -6.80 -6.99
N LEU A 150 6.22 -7.48 -6.07
CA LEU A 150 6.47 -7.38 -4.65
C LEU A 150 7.65 -8.28 -4.29
N GLU A 151 8.80 -7.67 -3.96
CA GLU A 151 10.02 -8.38 -3.59
C GLU A 151 10.02 -8.80 -2.12
N SER A 152 9.56 -7.90 -1.25
CA SER A 152 9.43 -8.17 0.17
C SER A 152 8.36 -7.30 0.81
N GLY A 153 7.84 -7.72 1.95
CA GLY A 153 6.98 -6.90 2.78
C GLY A 153 7.06 -7.30 4.24
N GLY A 154 6.90 -6.33 5.13
CA GLY A 154 7.06 -6.52 6.57
C GLY A 154 6.34 -5.45 7.38
N ILE A 155 6.14 -5.71 8.68
CA ILE A 155 5.70 -4.68 9.62
C ILE A 155 6.89 -4.26 10.47
N HIS A 156 7.06 -2.95 10.60
CA HIS A 156 8.18 -2.35 11.28
C HIS A 156 7.67 -1.44 12.39
N GLN A 157 8.28 -1.58 13.57
CA GLN A 157 8.12 -0.57 14.61
C GLN A 157 8.93 0.65 14.24
N GLN A 158 8.29 1.81 14.17
CA GLN A 158 9.02 3.05 14.04
C GLN A 158 9.56 3.46 15.42
N LYS A 159 10.68 2.86 15.83
CA LYS A 159 11.43 3.34 17.00
C LYS A 159 12.24 4.57 16.62
N PHE A 160 11.67 5.76 16.68
CA PHE A 160 12.46 7.01 16.71
C PHE A 160 11.89 7.96 17.76
N ALA A 161 12.63 8.14 18.86
CA ALA A 161 12.30 9.06 19.92
C ALA A 161 12.57 10.50 19.45
N CYS A 162 11.56 11.17 18.89
CA CYS A 162 11.57 12.63 18.76
C CYS A 162 10.95 13.24 20.03
N THR A 163 11.79 13.59 20.99
CA THR A 163 11.42 14.54 22.04
C THR A 163 11.63 15.94 21.48
N GLY A 164 10.56 16.60 21.03
CA GLY A 164 10.65 17.97 20.53
C GLY A 164 9.33 18.43 19.92
N ASP A 165 8.67 19.34 20.62
CA ASP A 165 7.35 19.90 20.30
C ASP A 165 7.22 20.41 18.86
N MET A 166 6.13 20.02 18.18
CA MET A 166 5.72 20.54 16.87
C MET A 166 4.46 21.42 17.01
N PRO A 167 4.35 22.55 16.28
CA PRO A 167 3.25 23.50 16.42
C PRO A 167 2.00 23.13 15.61
N ASP A 168 0.85 23.55 16.13
CA ASP A 168 -0.49 23.37 15.57
C ASP A 168 -0.69 24.02 14.20
N HIS A 169 -1.06 23.22 13.19
CA HIS A 169 -1.65 23.71 11.94
C HIS A 169 -2.94 22.95 11.62
N GLN A 170 -4.06 23.68 11.66
CA GLN A 170 -5.38 23.22 11.23
C GLN A 170 -5.51 23.29 9.69
N GLY A 171 -5.93 22.19 9.05
CA GLY A 171 -6.38 22.22 7.66
C GLY A 171 -6.52 20.86 6.95
N SER A 172 -7.77 20.42 6.73
CA SER A 172 -8.28 19.52 5.66
C SER A 172 -7.45 18.29 5.26
N PHE A 173 -7.92 17.11 5.69
CA PHE A 173 -7.30 15.79 5.58
C PHE A 173 -7.78 14.95 4.38
N THR A 174 -6.83 14.41 3.59
CA THR A 174 -6.95 13.17 2.79
C THR A 174 -5.57 12.54 2.59
N SER A 175 -5.51 11.20 2.52
CA SER A 175 -4.32 10.34 2.41
C SER A 175 -3.26 10.77 1.41
N GLN A 176 -2.00 10.58 1.79
CA GLN A 176 -0.83 11.13 1.12
C GLN A 176 -0.02 10.03 0.43
N LEU A 177 0.30 10.22 -0.84
CA LEU A 177 1.40 9.53 -1.54
C LEU A 177 2.61 10.47 -1.49
N TYR A 178 3.83 9.98 -1.29
CA TYR A 178 5.03 10.81 -1.41
C TYR A 178 5.90 10.27 -2.55
N MET A 179 6.72 11.13 -3.16
CA MET A 179 7.59 10.80 -4.30
C MET A 179 8.89 11.58 -4.12
N ILE A 180 10.03 10.89 -4.13
CA ILE A 180 11.36 11.50 -3.99
C ILE A 180 11.98 11.61 -5.39
N HIS A 181 12.53 12.77 -5.75
CA HIS A 181 13.00 13.05 -7.11
C HIS A 181 14.32 13.79 -7.14
N HIS A 182 15.22 13.32 -8.02
CA HIS A 182 16.64 13.55 -7.95
C HIS A 182 17.25 14.33 -9.12
N THR A 183 17.91 15.49 -8.90
CA THR A 183 18.88 16.10 -9.85
C THR A 183 19.94 17.02 -9.20
N GLY A 184 21.22 16.65 -9.18
CA GLY A 184 22.31 17.61 -8.93
C GLY A 184 23.65 17.00 -8.51
N ASN A 185 24.75 17.46 -9.12
CA ASN A 185 26.12 16.93 -9.04
C ASN A 185 26.93 17.74 -8.01
N VAL A 186 27.45 17.12 -6.94
CA VAL A 186 28.34 17.80 -5.97
C VAL A 186 29.43 16.86 -5.46
N ASP A 187 30.67 17.20 -5.79
CA ASP A 187 31.90 16.58 -5.31
C ASP A 187 32.26 17.08 -3.89
N GLN A 188 31.57 16.65 -2.84
CA GLN A 188 32.10 16.74 -1.46
C GLN A 188 31.66 15.56 -0.56
N PRO A 189 32.56 14.98 0.26
CA PRO A 189 32.25 13.93 1.22
C PRO A 189 31.76 14.55 2.54
N GLY A 190 30.48 14.87 2.58
CA GLY A 190 29.73 15.31 3.76
C GLY A 190 28.26 15.28 3.40
N ASP A 191 27.38 14.93 4.33
CA ASP A 191 25.90 14.97 4.17
C ASP A 191 25.24 13.74 3.53
N LEU A 192 25.54 12.56 4.09
CA LEU A 192 24.64 11.40 4.05
C LEU A 192 23.46 11.63 4.99
N TRP A 193 22.41 12.30 4.52
CA TRP A 193 21.11 12.27 5.19
C TRP A 193 20.50 10.87 5.02
N ASN A 194 20.09 10.25 6.13
CA ASN A 194 19.66 8.85 6.22
C ASN A 194 18.21 8.74 5.70
N GLU A 195 17.87 7.77 4.84
CA GLU A 195 16.48 7.48 4.38
C GLU A 195 15.47 7.45 5.54
N ARG A 196 15.96 7.11 6.74
CA ARG A 196 15.23 7.13 8.01
C ARG A 196 14.68 8.51 8.38
N GLU A 197 15.43 9.58 8.16
CA GLU A 197 15.05 10.92 8.62
C GLU A 197 13.87 11.50 7.85
N PHE A 198 13.73 11.14 6.57
CA PHE A 198 12.53 11.51 5.80
C PHE A 198 11.28 10.79 6.34
N LEU A 199 11.39 9.48 6.58
CA LEU A 199 10.31 8.69 7.16
C LEU A 199 9.95 9.23 8.55
N ASP A 200 10.93 9.71 9.32
CA ASP A 200 10.70 10.30 10.64
C ASP A 200 9.86 11.57 10.59
N VAL A 201 10.03 12.40 9.55
CA VAL A 201 9.22 13.62 9.38
C VAL A 201 7.81 13.29 8.88
N GLN A 202 7.67 12.33 7.97
CA GLN A 202 6.37 12.05 7.34
C GLN A 202 5.50 11.12 8.17
N TRP A 203 6.08 10.19 8.92
CA TRP A 203 5.31 9.16 9.60
C TRP A 203 4.29 9.68 10.60
N PRO A 204 4.62 10.64 11.49
CA PRO A 204 3.63 11.18 12.43
C PRO A 204 2.39 11.72 11.72
N ARG A 205 2.58 12.27 10.51
CA ARG A 205 1.48 12.77 9.68
C ARG A 205 0.64 11.64 9.08
N VAL A 206 1.26 10.59 8.55
CA VAL A 206 0.53 9.43 8.00
C VAL A 206 -0.22 8.69 9.11
N GLU A 207 0.39 8.58 10.28
CA GLU A 207 -0.24 8.01 11.47
C GLU A 207 -1.44 8.85 11.94
N ALA A 208 -1.30 10.18 12.00
CA ALA A 208 -2.41 11.07 12.33
C ALA A 208 -3.59 10.92 11.36
N ILE A 209 -3.32 10.72 10.06
CA ILE A 209 -4.34 10.39 9.07
C ILE A 209 -5.01 9.05 9.42
N CYS A 210 -4.25 8.00 9.73
CA CYS A 210 -4.82 6.70 10.09
C CYS A 210 -5.71 6.78 11.34
N LYS A 211 -5.32 7.58 12.34
CA LYS A 211 -6.14 7.86 13.53
C LYS A 211 -7.43 8.58 13.17
N ASP A 212 -7.36 9.67 12.39
CA ASP A 212 -8.54 10.41 11.93
C ASP A 212 -9.50 9.53 11.12
N TYR A 213 -8.99 8.67 10.24
CA TYR A 213 -9.81 7.70 9.50
C TYR A 213 -10.47 6.69 10.43
N THR A 214 -9.74 6.21 11.44
CA THR A 214 -10.24 5.27 12.46
C THR A 214 -11.41 5.90 13.23
N GLU A 215 -11.23 7.13 13.72
CA GLU A 215 -12.23 7.88 14.47
C GLU A 215 -13.48 8.19 13.64
N ARG A 216 -13.31 8.50 12.35
CA ARG A 216 -14.45 8.75 11.43
C ARG A 216 -15.19 7.49 11.03
N MET A 217 -14.50 6.35 10.95
CA MET A 217 -15.10 5.08 10.54
C MET A 217 -15.88 4.43 11.68
N ARG A 218 -15.33 4.44 12.91
CA ARG A 218 -15.92 3.77 14.08
C ARG A 218 -17.41 4.07 14.32
N PRO A 219 -17.91 5.33 14.30
CA PRO A 219 -19.33 5.60 14.56
C PRO A 219 -20.26 5.15 13.42
N LYS A 220 -19.72 4.81 12.23
CA LYS A 220 -20.50 4.30 11.09
C LYS A 220 -20.71 2.78 11.15
N LEU A 221 -19.98 2.10 12.02
CA LEU A 221 -20.01 0.64 12.17
C LEU A 221 -21.03 0.22 13.23
N ARG A 222 -21.66 -0.93 13.03
CA ARG A 222 -22.49 -1.60 14.05
C ARG A 222 -21.63 -2.06 15.22
N GLU A 223 -22.22 -2.32 16.38
CA GLU A 223 -21.49 -2.72 17.59
C GLU A 223 -20.54 -3.92 17.36
N ALA A 224 -21.02 -4.98 16.71
CA ALA A 224 -20.19 -6.14 16.38
C ALA A 224 -19.05 -5.82 15.39
N GLU A 225 -19.27 -4.85 14.49
CA GLU A 225 -18.25 -4.37 13.54
C GLU A 225 -17.22 -3.49 14.25
N GLN A 226 -17.64 -2.67 15.22
CA GLN A 226 -16.75 -1.85 16.04
C GLN A 226 -15.81 -2.72 16.90
N GLN A 227 -16.30 -3.84 17.42
CA GLN A 227 -15.47 -4.81 18.14
C GLN A 227 -14.44 -5.48 17.21
N ALA A 228 -14.86 -5.83 15.99
CA ALA A 228 -13.97 -6.42 15.00
C ALA A 228 -12.95 -5.42 14.42
N PHE A 229 -13.33 -4.16 14.20
CA PHE A 229 -12.48 -3.12 13.63
C PHE A 229 -11.48 -2.59 14.66
N ALA A 230 -10.20 -2.74 14.36
CA ALA A 230 -9.14 -2.27 15.22
C ALA A 230 -8.76 -0.82 14.91
N GLY A 231 -8.56 -0.52 13.62
CA GLY A 231 -8.18 0.81 13.14
C GLY A 231 -7.58 0.75 11.74
N PHE A 232 -6.95 1.83 11.30
CA PHE A 232 -6.13 1.85 10.08
C PHE A 232 -4.64 1.76 10.44
N ILE A 233 -3.89 0.99 9.67
CA ILE A 233 -2.42 0.93 9.74
C ILE A 233 -1.81 1.61 8.51
N PRO A 234 -0.78 2.47 8.69
CA PRO A 234 -0.05 3.03 7.56
C PRO A 234 0.72 1.95 6.82
N ALA A 235 0.81 2.09 5.50
CA ALA A 235 1.63 1.24 4.65
C ALA A 235 2.43 2.08 3.65
N ALA A 236 3.67 1.71 3.41
CA ALA A 236 4.61 2.37 2.51
C ALA A 236 5.02 1.41 1.39
N PHE A 237 4.97 1.87 0.14
CA PHE A 237 5.51 1.21 -1.04
C PHE A 237 6.83 1.85 -1.40
N HIS A 238 7.92 1.12 -1.19
CA HIS A 238 9.27 1.55 -1.45
C HIS A 238 9.80 0.95 -2.75
N PHE A 239 10.31 1.78 -3.64
CA PHE A 239 10.95 1.35 -4.89
C PHE A 239 12.46 1.38 -4.74
N GLN A 240 13.05 0.21 -4.50
CA GLN A 240 14.45 0.08 -4.10
C GLN A 240 15.42 0.75 -5.09
N THR A 241 15.11 0.76 -6.39
CA THR A 241 15.98 1.35 -7.42
C THR A 241 15.89 2.87 -7.52
N THR A 242 14.83 3.47 -6.97
CA THR A 242 14.57 4.92 -7.09
C THR A 242 14.58 5.66 -5.76
N GLY A 243 14.42 4.96 -4.63
CA GLY A 243 14.16 5.57 -3.33
C GLY A 243 12.77 6.22 -3.23
N ILE A 244 11.87 5.99 -4.19
CA ILE A 244 10.51 6.54 -4.15
C ILE A 244 9.71 5.77 -3.10
N VAL A 245 9.01 6.50 -2.22
CA VAL A 245 8.15 5.93 -1.17
C VAL A 245 6.74 6.49 -1.26
N SER A 246 5.80 5.65 -1.62
CA SER A 246 4.38 5.96 -1.71
C SER A 246 3.65 5.46 -0.46
N PHE A 247 2.74 6.23 0.13
CA PHE A 247 2.02 5.79 1.32
C PHE A 247 0.54 5.54 1.03
N THR A 248 -0.02 4.58 1.75
CA THR A 248 -1.43 4.24 1.77
C THR A 248 -1.80 3.82 3.19
N GLN A 249 -3.06 3.48 3.43
CA GLN A 249 -3.48 2.90 4.69
C GLN A 249 -4.45 1.75 4.46
N TYR A 250 -4.40 0.76 5.34
CA TYR A 250 -5.27 -0.40 5.28
C TYR A 250 -6.05 -0.56 6.58
N PRO A 251 -7.34 -0.93 6.52
CA PRO A 251 -8.09 -1.25 7.72
C PRO A 251 -7.58 -2.58 8.30
N LEU A 252 -7.45 -2.63 9.62
CA LEU A 252 -7.12 -3.81 10.39
C LEU A 252 -8.30 -4.27 11.23
N TYR A 253 -8.39 -5.59 11.39
CA TYR A 253 -9.47 -6.25 12.08
C TYR A 253 -8.95 -7.34 13.01
N ARG A 254 -9.65 -7.59 14.12
CA ARG A 254 -9.31 -8.64 15.10
C ARG A 254 -9.81 -10.02 14.65
N LEU A 255 -9.23 -11.09 15.21
CA LEU A 255 -9.66 -12.47 14.98
C LEU A 255 -10.86 -12.87 15.88
N ARG A 256 -11.74 -13.77 15.39
CA ARG A 256 -12.82 -14.47 16.13
C ARG A 256 -12.18 -15.39 17.17
N GLY A 257 -11.96 -14.87 18.36
CA GLY A 257 -11.43 -15.67 19.46
C GLY A 257 -10.89 -14.82 20.60
N TYR A 258 -10.51 -13.58 20.31
CA TYR A 258 -9.95 -12.68 21.31
C TYR A 258 -10.98 -11.92 22.15
N GLY A 259 -12.29 -12.08 21.90
CA GLY A 259 -13.31 -11.28 22.60
C GLY A 259 -13.01 -9.78 22.50
N SER A 260 -13.43 -9.00 23.49
CA SER A 260 -12.96 -7.62 23.70
C SER A 260 -11.61 -7.55 24.43
N ASP A 261 -10.97 -8.69 24.68
CA ASP A 261 -9.67 -8.75 25.35
C ASP A 261 -8.54 -8.54 24.33
N PRO A 262 -7.40 -7.95 24.74
CA PRO A 262 -6.25 -7.72 23.87
C PRO A 262 -5.81 -9.00 23.16
N SER A 263 -5.46 -8.92 21.88
CA SER A 263 -5.20 -10.06 20.99
C SER A 263 -3.99 -10.95 21.32
N CYS A 264 -3.45 -10.91 22.54
CA CYS A 264 -2.09 -11.36 22.85
C CYS A 264 -1.99 -12.65 23.69
N ASN A 265 -3.08 -13.35 23.99
CA ASN A 265 -3.02 -14.56 24.85
C ASN A 265 -3.69 -15.82 24.24
N PRO A 266 -3.17 -16.38 23.13
CA PRO A 266 -3.58 -17.70 22.66
C PRO A 266 -2.95 -18.85 23.49
N VAL A 267 -3.59 -20.02 23.46
CA VAL A 267 -2.99 -21.27 23.98
C VAL A 267 -1.82 -21.66 23.07
N ARG A 268 -0.61 -21.84 23.63
CA ARG A 268 0.67 -22.08 22.91
C ARG A 268 0.65 -23.05 21.72
N THR A 269 -0.22 -24.06 21.72
CA THR A 269 -0.31 -25.04 20.62
C THR A 269 -1.12 -24.53 19.43
N GLU A 270 -2.17 -23.74 19.65
CA GLU A 270 -2.92 -23.09 18.56
C GLU A 270 -2.10 -21.98 17.91
N GLU A 271 -1.24 -21.33 18.70
CA GLU A 271 -0.32 -20.29 18.23
C GLU A 271 0.64 -20.81 17.15
N GLN A 272 1.33 -21.93 17.39
CA GLN A 272 2.23 -22.53 16.40
C GLN A 272 1.51 -22.97 15.12
N HIS A 273 0.28 -23.47 15.26
CA HIS A 273 -0.57 -23.84 14.13
C HIS A 273 -0.90 -22.59 13.29
N ASN A 274 -1.42 -21.54 13.94
CA ASN A 274 -1.79 -20.29 13.26
C ASN A 274 -0.59 -19.61 12.58
N LEU A 275 0.59 -19.62 13.18
CA LEU A 275 1.80 -19.04 12.57
C LEU A 275 2.15 -19.69 11.23
N LYS A 276 2.13 -21.03 11.16
CA LYS A 276 2.39 -21.74 9.90
C LYS A 276 1.29 -21.49 8.87
N LEU A 277 0.02 -21.40 9.29
CA LEU A 277 -1.06 -21.00 8.40
C LEU A 277 -0.83 -19.59 7.83
N PHE A 278 -0.41 -18.63 8.65
CA PHE A 278 -0.11 -17.27 8.21
C PHE A 278 1.06 -17.21 7.22
N ASP A 279 2.12 -18.00 7.43
CA ASP A 279 3.22 -18.09 6.47
C ASP A 279 2.76 -18.58 5.09
N GLU A 280 1.95 -19.63 5.05
CA GLU A 280 1.44 -20.18 3.79
C GLU A 280 0.47 -19.21 3.10
N MET A 281 -0.38 -18.52 3.86
CA MET A 281 -1.27 -17.48 3.33
C MET A 281 -0.47 -16.29 2.77
N LEU A 282 0.59 -15.85 3.45
CA LEU A 282 1.45 -14.77 2.98
C LEU A 282 2.13 -15.14 1.66
N HIS A 283 2.70 -16.34 1.57
CA HIS A 283 3.30 -16.85 0.34
C HIS A 283 2.29 -16.93 -0.81
N LEU A 284 1.07 -17.39 -0.53
CA LEU A 284 0.00 -17.45 -1.51
C LEU A 284 -0.33 -16.06 -2.06
N TYR A 285 -0.61 -15.08 -1.17
CA TYR A 285 -0.99 -13.73 -1.60
C TYR A 285 0.13 -12.99 -2.34
N VAL A 286 1.38 -13.12 -1.89
CA VAL A 286 2.53 -12.57 -2.63
C VAL A 286 2.64 -13.19 -4.03
N GLY A 287 2.40 -14.50 -4.15
CA GLY A 287 2.33 -15.17 -5.45
C GLY A 287 1.23 -14.62 -6.34
N ILE A 288 0.04 -14.36 -5.78
CA ILE A 288 -1.10 -13.75 -6.50
C ILE A 288 -0.72 -12.38 -7.06
N LEU A 289 -0.14 -11.51 -6.23
CA LEU A 289 0.33 -10.18 -6.64
C LEU A 289 1.33 -10.27 -7.81
N ASN A 290 2.34 -11.14 -7.67
CA ASN A 290 3.43 -11.25 -8.63
C ASN A 290 3.01 -11.95 -9.93
N MET A 291 1.93 -12.73 -9.93
CA MET A 291 1.32 -13.27 -11.16
C MET A 291 0.46 -12.22 -11.88
N GLY A 292 0.15 -11.08 -11.25
CA GLY A 292 -0.71 -10.05 -11.81
C GLY A 292 -2.16 -10.48 -11.95
N MET A 293 -2.66 -11.31 -11.03
CA MET A 293 -4.08 -11.68 -11.00
C MET A 293 -4.90 -10.57 -10.31
N ALA A 294 -6.16 -10.39 -10.71
CA ALA A 294 -7.00 -9.29 -10.23
C ALA A 294 -8.40 -9.76 -9.80
N GLY A 295 -8.82 -9.40 -8.58
CA GLY A 295 -10.21 -9.46 -8.11
C GLY A 295 -10.91 -10.81 -8.27
N GLN A 296 -11.80 -10.93 -9.25
CA GLN A 296 -12.69 -12.08 -9.43
C GLN A 296 -11.94 -13.34 -9.91
N GLU A 297 -10.89 -13.17 -10.73
CA GLU A 297 -10.00 -14.26 -11.14
C GLU A 297 -9.22 -14.82 -9.93
N GLU A 298 -8.93 -13.98 -8.93
CA GLU A 298 -8.31 -14.43 -7.69
C GLU A 298 -9.27 -15.38 -6.97
N LEU A 299 -10.52 -14.97 -6.73
CA LEU A 299 -11.55 -15.82 -6.12
C LEU A 299 -11.77 -17.12 -6.90
N GLU A 300 -11.84 -17.06 -8.22
CA GLU A 300 -12.02 -18.24 -9.07
C GLU A 300 -10.80 -19.19 -9.03
N VAL A 301 -9.57 -18.69 -9.02
CA VAL A 301 -8.35 -19.49 -8.84
C VAL A 301 -8.30 -20.12 -7.45
N LEU A 302 -8.75 -19.37 -6.44
CA LEU A 302 -8.86 -19.84 -5.06
C LEU A 302 -9.97 -20.90 -4.90
N GLU A 303 -11.03 -20.85 -5.71
CA GLU A 303 -12.13 -21.82 -5.73
C GLU A 303 -11.84 -23.06 -6.59
N MET A 304 -11.09 -22.93 -7.68
CA MET A 304 -10.75 -24.02 -8.62
C MET A 304 -9.69 -25.01 -8.12
N GLY A 305 -9.30 -24.93 -6.84
CA GLY A 305 -8.18 -25.68 -6.22
C GLY A 305 -8.29 -27.21 -6.17
N ARG A 306 -8.23 -27.88 -7.33
CA ARG A 306 -7.85 -29.30 -7.47
C ARG A 306 -6.40 -29.50 -7.90
N ARG A 307 -5.64 -28.44 -8.20
CA ARG A 307 -4.23 -28.55 -8.59
C ARG A 307 -3.31 -28.32 -7.38
N PRO A 308 -2.30 -29.17 -7.15
CA PRO A 308 -1.27 -28.91 -6.14
C PRO A 308 -0.57 -27.60 -6.44
N TRP A 309 -0.45 -26.73 -5.44
CA TRP A 309 0.32 -25.50 -5.53
C TRP A 309 1.81 -25.88 -5.55
N LEU A 310 2.34 -26.14 -6.76
CA LEU A 310 3.75 -26.41 -6.97
C LEU A 310 4.46 -25.06 -6.95
N GLY A 311 5.22 -24.80 -5.88
CA GLY A 311 5.87 -23.52 -5.64
C GLY A 311 6.60 -22.98 -6.87
N LEU A 312 6.50 -21.67 -7.07
CA LEU A 312 7.19 -20.90 -8.12
C LEU A 312 8.70 -20.75 -7.83
N GLY A 313 9.35 -21.84 -7.44
CA GLY A 313 10.80 -21.98 -7.42
C GLY A 313 11.20 -22.86 -8.60
N GLY A 314 11.80 -22.27 -9.62
CA GLY A 314 12.36 -23.00 -10.77
C GLY A 314 13.43 -23.99 -10.33
N GLY A 315 13.01 -25.20 -9.97
CA GLY A 315 13.88 -26.28 -9.57
C GLY A 315 13.10 -27.58 -9.64
N ARG A 316 13.50 -28.47 -10.55
CA ARG A 316 12.98 -29.85 -10.59
C ARG A 316 13.37 -30.54 -9.28
N SER A 317 12.45 -30.58 -8.34
CA SER A 317 12.60 -31.26 -7.07
C SER A 317 11.29 -31.96 -6.73
N SER A 318 11.42 -33.20 -6.27
CA SER A 318 10.41 -34.13 -5.75
C SER A 318 9.10 -33.48 -5.30
N THR A 319 7.97 -34.07 -5.73
CA THR A 319 6.62 -33.76 -5.25
C THR A 319 6.62 -33.59 -3.71
N PRO A 320 6.38 -32.38 -3.19
CA PRO A 320 6.34 -32.18 -1.74
C PRO A 320 5.18 -32.98 -1.16
N ALA A 321 5.36 -33.53 0.04
CA ALA A 321 4.27 -34.11 0.81
C ALA A 321 3.11 -33.09 0.91
N PRO A 322 1.84 -33.52 0.86
CA PRO A 322 0.70 -32.60 0.94
C PRO A 322 0.82 -31.76 2.21
N ALA A 323 0.73 -30.43 2.05
CA ALA A 323 0.74 -29.52 3.18
C ALA A 323 -0.36 -29.93 4.18
N PRO A 324 -0.14 -29.80 5.51
CA PRO A 324 -1.09 -30.28 6.52
C PRO A 324 -2.44 -29.56 6.50
N TRP A 325 -2.56 -28.47 5.73
CA TRP A 325 -3.72 -27.59 5.63
C TRP A 325 -4.69 -27.96 4.49
N GLY A 326 -4.36 -28.98 3.70
CA GLY A 326 -5.17 -29.41 2.57
C GLY A 326 -4.94 -28.57 1.32
N THR A 327 -5.99 -28.35 0.54
CA THR A 327 -5.92 -27.55 -0.70
C THR A 327 -5.91 -26.05 -0.38
N VAL A 328 -5.44 -25.22 -1.33
CA VAL A 328 -5.50 -23.75 -1.23
C VAL A 328 -6.88 -23.22 -0.75
N PRO A 329 -8.02 -23.69 -1.31
CA PRO A 329 -9.33 -23.30 -0.79
C PRO A 329 -9.57 -23.66 0.68
N GLU A 330 -9.03 -24.78 1.17
CA GLU A 330 -9.18 -25.15 2.58
C GLU A 330 -8.36 -24.26 3.50
N MET A 331 -7.12 -23.94 3.11
CA MET A 331 -6.26 -22.99 3.82
C MET A 331 -6.95 -21.62 3.98
N ILE A 332 -7.52 -21.08 2.89
CA ILE A 332 -8.25 -19.81 2.93
C ILE A 332 -9.51 -19.91 3.79
N ARG A 333 -10.26 -21.02 3.69
CA ARG A 333 -11.43 -21.24 4.54
C ARG A 333 -11.03 -21.25 6.02
N GLN A 334 -9.92 -21.87 6.37
CA GLN A 334 -9.41 -21.89 7.74
C GLN A 334 -8.98 -20.50 8.20
N TYR A 335 -8.21 -19.77 7.40
CA TYR A 335 -7.84 -18.38 7.70
C TYR A 335 -9.08 -17.47 7.86
N HIS A 336 -10.05 -17.57 6.95
CA HIS A 336 -11.30 -16.79 7.03
C HIS A 336 -12.20 -17.18 8.20
N LYS A 337 -12.10 -18.41 8.74
CA LYS A 337 -12.80 -18.78 9.99
C LYS A 337 -12.21 -18.04 11.18
N LEU A 338 -10.91 -17.73 11.15
CA LEU A 338 -10.23 -16.95 12.18
C LEU A 338 -10.63 -15.46 12.12
N LEU A 339 -10.96 -14.89 10.97
CA LEU A 339 -11.30 -13.47 10.87
C LEU A 339 -12.69 -13.12 11.45
N ALA A 340 -12.80 -12.08 12.30
CA ALA A 340 -14.08 -11.56 12.82
C ALA A 340 -15.08 -11.17 11.72
N GLN A 341 -14.55 -10.86 10.55
CA GLN A 341 -15.11 -10.02 9.51
C GLN A 341 -16.07 -10.68 8.50
N ARG A 342 -16.39 -11.98 8.62
CA ARG A 342 -17.02 -12.77 7.53
C ARG A 342 -18.34 -12.22 6.91
N LYS A 343 -18.91 -11.11 7.39
CA LYS A 343 -20.14 -10.50 6.88
C LYS A 343 -20.05 -9.02 6.47
N PHE A 344 -18.89 -8.36 6.55
CA PHE A 344 -18.85 -6.89 6.49
C PHE A 344 -18.23 -6.30 5.22
N LEU A 345 -17.33 -7.03 4.56
CA LEU A 345 -16.60 -6.53 3.38
C LEU A 345 -17.28 -6.83 2.04
N VAL A 346 -18.22 -7.78 2.01
CA VAL A 346 -18.86 -8.23 0.75
C VAL A 346 -19.96 -7.27 0.28
N ASP A 347 -20.63 -6.56 1.20
CA ASP A 347 -21.88 -5.85 0.87
C ASP A 347 -21.80 -4.31 0.84
N GLY A 348 -20.64 -3.66 1.08
CA GLY A 348 -20.67 -2.20 1.34
C GLY A 348 -19.47 -1.33 0.95
N PHE A 349 -18.35 -1.89 0.47
CA PHE A 349 -17.15 -1.08 0.18
C PHE A 349 -16.69 -1.07 -1.28
N TYR A 350 -17.33 -1.84 -2.16
CA TYR A 350 -16.92 -1.99 -3.56
C TYR A 350 -18.09 -1.96 -4.54
N ASP A 351 -19.06 -1.06 -4.36
CA ASP A 351 -19.77 -0.56 -5.53
C ASP A 351 -18.85 0.47 -6.21
N PRO A 352 -18.23 0.15 -7.36
CA PRO A 352 -17.63 1.20 -8.18
C PRO A 352 -18.76 2.19 -8.53
N PRO A 353 -18.49 3.51 -8.52
CA PRO A 353 -19.50 4.46 -8.96
C PRO A 353 -19.93 4.11 -10.39
N GLU A 354 -21.25 3.99 -10.60
CA GLU A 354 -21.88 3.81 -11.91
C GLU A 354 -21.45 4.85 -12.95
#